data_AF-A0A4Z2CG68-F1
#
_entry.id   AF-A0A4Z2CG68-F1
#
_cell.length_a   1.000
_cell.length_b   1.000
_cell.length_c   1.000
_cell.angle_alpha   90.00
_cell.angle_beta   90.00
_cell.angle_gamma   90.00
#
_symmetry.space_group_name_H-M   'P 1'
#
loop_
_entity.id
_entity.type
_entity.pdbx_description
1 polymer ?
#
loop_
_entity_poly.entity_id
_entity_poly.type
_entity_poly.pdbx_seq_one_letter_code
_entity_poly.pdbx_strand_id
1 'polypeptide(L)'
;MKPLGIQVDEEVTQCLLTDAGPDSTLFLTSGYFNLTRAYMQLVLGAGANYRILTASPEVNGFFGAKGVAGAIPAAYIHIARQFYQQVCRLGQQERVHLHEYHRARWTFHAKGLWYYLGGRDRPCLTLIGSPNFGHRSVHRDLEAQIAMVTQNQELQEQLQEEQQRLYRRSTEVSSATFEQPDRHVQLWVKLVTPFIKNFF
;
A
#
# COMPACT_ATOMS: atom_id res chain seq x y z
N MET A 1 -19.12 1.93 13.87
CA MET A 1 -18.99 3.39 14.06
C MET A 1 -17.58 3.67 14.52
N LYS A 2 -16.89 4.65 13.90
CA LYS A 2 -15.58 5.12 14.38
C LYS A 2 -15.73 5.66 15.81
N PRO A 3 -14.76 5.46 16.71
CA PRO A 3 -14.92 5.78 18.13
C PRO A 3 -15.27 7.24 18.42
N LEU A 4 -14.84 8.18 17.56
CA LEU A 4 -14.93 9.62 17.79
C LEU A 4 -15.53 10.41 16.61
N GLY A 5 -16.03 9.75 15.56
CA GLY A 5 -16.56 10.44 14.38
C GLY A 5 -15.54 11.21 13.53
N ILE A 6 -14.24 11.15 13.84
CA ILE A 6 -13.18 11.84 13.10
C ILE A 6 -12.84 11.05 11.82
N GLN A 7 -13.03 11.68 10.66
CA GLN A 7 -12.86 11.03 9.34
C GLN A 7 -11.89 11.74 8.41
N VAL A 8 -11.35 12.90 8.82
CA VAL A 8 -10.49 13.76 7.99
C VAL A 8 -9.33 13.01 7.32
N ASP A 9 -8.69 12.09 8.05
CA ASP A 9 -7.61 11.26 7.53
C ASP A 9 -8.02 10.42 6.31
N GLU A 10 -9.17 9.76 6.42
CA GLU A 10 -9.75 8.93 5.36
C GLU A 10 -10.18 9.81 4.19
N GLU A 11 -10.88 10.91 4.47
CA GLU A 11 -11.37 11.85 3.45
C GLU A 11 -10.21 12.42 2.62
N VAL A 12 -9.16 12.92 3.27
CA VAL A 12 -7.97 13.45 2.59
C VAL A 12 -7.25 12.38 1.78
N THR A 13 -7.12 11.17 2.34
CA THR A 13 -6.51 10.04 1.61
C THR A 13 -7.35 9.66 0.37
N GLN A 14 -8.68 9.63 0.49
CA GLN A 14 -9.58 9.34 -0.63
C GLN A 14 -9.48 10.40 -1.73
N CYS A 15 -9.48 11.69 -1.38
CA CYS A 15 -9.31 12.77 -2.35
C CYS A 15 -7.98 12.64 -3.08
N LEU A 16 -6.86 12.42 -2.37
CA LEU A 16 -5.56 12.26 -3.01
C LEU A 16 -5.50 11.03 -3.93
N LEU A 17 -6.13 9.93 -3.55
CA LEU A 17 -6.20 8.73 -4.39
C LEU A 17 -7.16 8.87 -5.57
N THR A 18 -8.09 9.82 -5.60
CA THR A 18 -9.14 9.90 -6.63
C THR A 18 -8.95 11.09 -7.56
N ASP A 19 -8.64 12.25 -7.00
CA ASP A 19 -8.58 13.53 -7.71
C ASP A 19 -7.23 13.75 -8.41
N ALA A 20 -6.30 12.79 -8.26
CA ALA A 20 -5.04 12.81 -8.96
C ALA A 20 -5.25 12.78 -10.48
N GLY A 21 -4.79 13.83 -11.16
CA GLY A 21 -4.87 13.93 -12.62
C GLY A 21 -4.05 12.85 -13.33
N PRO A 22 -4.34 12.56 -14.62
CA PRO A 22 -3.72 11.46 -15.36
C PRO A 22 -2.18 11.53 -15.44
N ASP A 23 -1.63 12.74 -15.45
CA ASP A 23 -0.19 12.96 -15.50
C ASP A 23 0.50 12.86 -14.13
N SER A 24 -0.27 12.68 -13.06
CA SER A 24 0.28 12.60 -11.69
C SER A 24 0.79 11.19 -11.40
N THR A 25 1.72 11.08 -10.45
CA THR A 25 2.19 9.77 -9.94
C THR A 25 2.13 9.74 -8.43
N LEU A 26 1.61 8.66 -7.86
CA LEU A 26 1.48 8.45 -6.43
C LEU A 26 2.23 7.20 -6.03
N PHE A 27 3.18 7.38 -5.12
CA PHE A 27 3.88 6.30 -4.46
C PHE A 27 3.24 6.07 -3.10
N LEU A 28 2.43 5.03 -2.97
CA LEU A 28 1.80 4.63 -1.72
C LEU A 28 2.67 3.57 -1.04
N THR A 29 2.86 3.66 0.27
CA THR A 29 3.55 2.61 1.04
C THR A 29 2.75 2.20 2.25
N SER A 30 2.73 0.90 2.56
CA SER A 30 2.11 0.35 3.76
C SER A 30 2.89 -0.87 4.25
N GLY A 31 2.86 -1.13 5.56
CA GLY A 31 3.52 -2.30 6.15
C GLY A 31 3.01 -3.62 5.57
N TYR A 32 1.77 -3.66 5.06
CA TYR A 32 1.15 -4.86 4.50
C TYR A 32 0.23 -4.49 3.33
N PHE A 33 0.06 -5.39 2.36
CA PHE A 33 -0.97 -5.21 1.34
C PHE A 33 -2.36 -5.60 1.88
N ASN A 34 -3.03 -4.64 2.49
CA ASN A 34 -4.40 -4.80 3.01
C ASN A 34 -5.30 -3.59 2.69
N LEU A 35 -5.13 -2.96 1.53
CA LEU A 35 -5.96 -1.82 1.14
C LEU A 35 -7.46 -2.18 1.22
N THR A 36 -8.27 -1.24 1.72
CA THR A 36 -9.72 -1.42 1.70
C THR A 36 -10.23 -1.61 0.28
N ARG A 37 -11.40 -2.24 0.12
CA ARG A 37 -12.02 -2.40 -1.20
C ARG A 37 -12.29 -1.03 -1.84
N ALA A 38 -12.68 -0.04 -1.05
CA ALA A 38 -12.88 1.33 -1.50
C ALA A 38 -11.58 1.88 -2.10
N TYR A 39 -10.47 1.84 -1.37
CA TYR A 39 -9.18 2.34 -1.87
C TYR A 39 -8.70 1.61 -3.13
N MET A 40 -8.85 0.29 -3.19
CA MET A 40 -8.52 -0.47 -4.40
C MET A 40 -9.38 -0.03 -5.59
N GLN A 41 -10.67 0.26 -5.39
CA GLN A 41 -11.55 0.75 -6.45
C GLN A 41 -11.20 2.17 -6.88
N LEU A 42 -10.84 3.06 -5.94
CA LEU A 42 -10.37 4.41 -6.27
C LEU A 42 -9.09 4.35 -7.11
N VAL A 43 -8.11 3.56 -6.68
CA VAL A 43 -6.87 3.33 -7.44
C VAL A 43 -7.19 2.85 -8.84
N LEU A 44 -8.06 1.84 -9.01
CA LEU A 44 -8.42 1.30 -10.33
C LEU A 44 -9.31 2.25 -11.17
N GLY A 45 -10.04 3.18 -10.55
CA GLY A 45 -10.96 4.08 -11.25
C GLY A 45 -10.34 5.43 -11.66
N ALA A 46 -9.30 5.88 -10.95
CA ALA A 46 -8.62 7.14 -11.21
C ALA A 46 -7.70 7.07 -12.45
N GLY A 47 -7.26 8.22 -12.96
CA GLY A 47 -6.39 8.32 -14.14
C GLY A 47 -4.88 8.35 -13.86
N ALA A 48 -4.44 8.64 -12.63
CA ALA A 48 -3.03 8.88 -12.27
C ALA A 48 -2.12 7.64 -12.35
N ASN A 49 -0.82 7.72 -12.09
CA ASN A 49 0.04 6.53 -11.98
C ASN A 49 0.17 6.11 -10.52
N TYR A 50 0.09 4.81 -10.22
CA TYR A 50 0.23 4.29 -8.86
C TYR A 50 1.40 3.32 -8.76
N ARG A 51 2.24 3.54 -7.76
CA ARG A 51 3.29 2.62 -7.32
C ARG A 51 3.01 2.29 -5.86
N ILE A 52 2.65 1.04 -5.56
CA ILE A 52 2.25 0.61 -4.22
C ILE A 52 3.32 -0.31 -3.65
N LEU A 53 4.02 0.14 -2.61
CA LEU A 53 5.07 -0.60 -1.92
C LEU A 53 4.53 -1.25 -0.65
N THR A 54 4.79 -2.54 -0.48
CA THR A 54 4.42 -3.27 0.74
C THR A 54 5.54 -4.20 1.20
N ALA A 55 5.44 -4.75 2.41
CA ALA A 55 6.38 -5.77 2.87
C ALA A 55 6.33 -7.02 1.99
N SER A 56 7.49 -7.53 1.57
CA SER A 56 7.57 -8.94 1.18
C SER A 56 7.25 -9.85 2.38
N PRO A 57 6.90 -11.12 2.17
CA PRO A 57 6.53 -12.03 3.26
C PRO A 57 7.61 -12.17 4.33
N GLU A 58 8.89 -12.18 3.98
CA GLU A 58 9.99 -12.35 4.93
C GLU A 58 10.27 -11.12 5.82
N VAL A 59 9.80 -9.93 5.41
CA VAL A 59 9.89 -8.71 6.23
C VAL A 59 8.53 -8.29 6.79
N ASN A 60 7.52 -9.15 6.67
CA ASN A 60 6.21 -8.96 7.25
C ASN A 60 6.30 -9.06 8.79
N GLY A 61 5.66 -8.17 9.54
CA GLY A 61 5.64 -8.21 11.01
C GLY A 61 5.00 -9.46 11.62
N PHE A 62 4.23 -10.23 10.85
CA PHE A 62 3.69 -11.55 11.26
C PHE A 62 4.51 -12.73 10.72
N PHE A 63 5.66 -12.48 10.09
CA PHE A 63 6.52 -13.54 9.58
C PHE A 63 6.98 -14.48 10.71
N GLY A 64 6.75 -15.78 10.54
CA GLY A 64 7.07 -16.79 11.56
C GLY A 64 6.17 -16.76 12.80
N ALA A 65 5.09 -15.97 12.82
CA ALA A 65 4.14 -15.96 13.92
C ALA A 65 3.47 -17.35 14.08
N LYS A 66 3.22 -17.77 15.32
CA LYS A 66 2.57 -19.05 15.63
C LYS A 66 1.04 -18.91 15.65
N GLY A 67 0.34 -20.01 15.44
CA GLY A 67 -1.12 -20.06 15.47
C GLY A 67 -1.77 -19.28 14.32
N VAL A 68 -2.97 -18.73 14.56
CA VAL A 68 -3.76 -18.02 13.54
C VAL A 68 -3.01 -16.80 12.97
N ALA A 69 -2.19 -16.13 13.78
CA ALA A 69 -1.40 -15.00 13.32
C ALA A 69 -0.39 -15.37 12.21
N GLY A 70 0.08 -16.62 12.19
CA GLY A 70 0.95 -17.13 11.11
C GLY A 70 0.26 -17.22 9.75
N ALA A 71 -1.07 -17.16 9.70
CA ALA A 71 -1.83 -17.14 8.44
C ALA A 71 -1.97 -15.74 7.84
N ILE A 72 -1.67 -14.68 8.61
CA ILE A 72 -1.84 -13.29 8.18
C ILE A 72 -1.00 -12.96 6.95
N PRO A 73 0.31 -13.30 6.87
CA PRO A 73 1.10 -13.06 5.67
C PRO A 73 0.49 -13.72 4.42
N ALA A 74 0.02 -14.97 4.56
CA ALA A 74 -0.61 -15.71 3.46
C ALA A 74 -1.95 -15.08 3.03
N ALA A 75 -2.72 -14.50 3.97
CA ALA A 75 -3.91 -13.74 3.64
C ALA A 75 -3.58 -12.46 2.86
N TYR A 76 -2.52 -11.72 3.23
CA TYR A 76 -2.07 -10.55 2.47
C TYR A 76 -1.58 -10.91 1.06
N ILE A 77 -0.86 -12.03 0.90
CA ILE A 77 -0.49 -12.57 -0.42
C ILE A 77 -1.76 -12.83 -1.24
N HIS A 78 -2.80 -13.40 -0.64
CA HIS A 78 -4.06 -13.65 -1.32
C HIS A 78 -4.75 -12.35 -1.78
N ILE A 79 -4.81 -11.34 -0.92
CA ILE A 79 -5.40 -10.04 -1.23
C ILE A 79 -4.61 -9.33 -2.34
N ALA A 80 -3.27 -9.35 -2.27
CA ALA A 80 -2.39 -8.80 -3.31
C ALA A 80 -2.61 -9.49 -4.66
N ARG A 81 -2.70 -10.84 -4.66
CA ARG A 81 -2.99 -11.61 -5.88
C ARG A 81 -4.33 -11.22 -6.50
N GLN A 82 -5.38 -11.09 -5.68
CA GLN A 82 -6.70 -10.68 -6.16
C GLN A 82 -6.69 -9.27 -6.77
N PHE A 83 -6.01 -8.32 -6.12
CA PHE A 83 -5.88 -6.97 -6.64
C PHE A 83 -5.07 -6.94 -7.95
N TYR A 84 -3.92 -7.61 -8.00
CA TYR A 84 -3.10 -7.71 -9.21
C TYR A 84 -3.87 -8.34 -10.38
N GLN A 85 -4.66 -9.39 -10.13
CA GLN A 85 -5.53 -9.96 -11.16
C GLN A 85 -6.58 -8.97 -11.68
N GLN A 86 -7.10 -8.08 -10.82
CA GLN A 86 -8.00 -7.01 -11.26
C GLN A 86 -7.27 -5.98 -12.13
N VAL A 87 -6.04 -5.58 -11.76
CA VAL A 87 -5.18 -4.71 -12.58
C VAL A 87 -5.00 -5.32 -13.97
N CYS A 88 -4.61 -6.60 -14.05
CA CYS A 88 -4.42 -7.30 -15.33
C CYS A 88 -5.70 -7.39 -16.16
N ARG A 89 -6.81 -7.77 -15.53
CA ARG A 89 -8.11 -7.92 -16.21
C ARG A 89 -8.61 -6.60 -16.79
N LEU A 90 -8.30 -5.48 -16.14
CA LEU A 90 -8.67 -4.14 -16.58
C LEU A 90 -7.63 -3.49 -17.51
N GLY A 91 -6.53 -4.17 -17.84
CA GLY A 91 -5.49 -3.63 -18.72
C GLY A 91 -4.69 -2.48 -18.11
N GLN A 92 -4.58 -2.41 -16.78
CA GLN A 92 -3.98 -1.27 -16.08
C GLN A 92 -2.53 -1.49 -15.64
N GLN A 93 -1.85 -2.49 -16.17
CA GLN A 93 -0.48 -2.87 -15.80
C GLN A 93 0.56 -1.77 -16.08
N GLU A 94 0.30 -0.85 -17.01
CA GLU A 94 1.22 0.26 -17.32
C GLU A 94 1.18 1.38 -16.27
N ARG A 95 0.11 1.41 -15.48
CA ARG A 95 -0.23 2.52 -14.60
C ARG A 95 -0.16 2.14 -13.13
N VAL A 96 -0.60 0.92 -12.79
CA VAL A 96 -0.70 0.43 -11.41
C VAL A 96 0.32 -0.69 -11.18
N HIS A 97 1.35 -0.40 -10.40
CA HIS A 97 2.40 -1.37 -10.10
C HIS A 97 2.47 -1.65 -8.61
N LEU A 98 2.60 -2.91 -8.27
CA LEU A 98 2.82 -3.39 -6.91
C LEU A 98 4.29 -3.70 -6.73
N HIS A 99 4.85 -3.34 -5.59
CA HIS A 99 6.23 -3.63 -5.21
C HIS A 99 6.27 -4.27 -3.82
N GLU A 100 7.20 -5.22 -3.64
CA GLU A 100 7.51 -5.85 -2.37
C GLU A 100 8.89 -5.39 -1.90
N TYR A 101 8.99 -4.83 -0.69
CA TYR A 101 10.24 -4.42 -0.06
C TYR A 101 10.95 -5.61 0.55
N HIS A 102 12.27 -5.72 0.36
CA HIS A 102 13.10 -6.79 0.88
C HIS A 102 14.27 -6.23 1.70
N ARG A 103 14.47 -6.77 2.90
CA ARG A 103 15.69 -6.53 3.68
C ARG A 103 15.85 -7.61 4.75
N ALA A 104 16.83 -8.49 4.56
CA ALA A 104 17.09 -9.58 5.49
C ALA A 104 17.24 -9.06 6.94
N ARG A 105 16.56 -9.74 7.88
CA ARG A 105 16.54 -9.43 9.33
C ARG A 105 15.86 -8.12 9.71
N TRP A 106 15.01 -7.57 8.85
CA TRP A 106 14.22 -6.37 9.14
C TRP A 106 12.73 -6.69 9.05
N THR A 107 11.93 -5.90 9.77
CA THR A 107 10.48 -5.81 9.55
C THR A 107 10.19 -4.49 8.83
N PHE A 108 9.39 -4.55 7.76
CA PHE A 108 8.96 -3.36 7.03
C PHE A 108 7.65 -2.83 7.60
N HIS A 109 7.64 -1.55 7.98
CA HIS A 109 6.49 -0.94 8.64
C HIS A 109 6.33 0.55 8.30
N ALA A 110 6.80 0.96 7.13
CA ALA A 110 6.60 2.31 6.61
C ALA A 110 5.14 2.49 6.15
N LYS A 111 4.58 3.69 6.37
CA LYS A 111 3.27 4.10 5.85
C LYS A 111 3.37 5.54 5.39
N GLY A 112 2.69 5.83 4.29
CA GLY A 112 2.67 7.18 3.74
C GLY A 112 2.46 7.17 2.25
N LEU A 113 2.56 8.37 1.69
CA LEU A 113 2.33 8.62 0.27
C LEU A 113 3.25 9.74 -0.21
N TRP A 114 3.87 9.57 -1.37
CA TRP A 114 4.54 10.68 -2.09
C TRP A 114 3.74 10.98 -3.36
N TYR A 115 3.36 12.24 -3.53
CA TYR A 115 2.57 12.73 -4.64
C TYR A 115 3.42 13.58 -5.58
N TYR A 116 3.44 13.20 -6.86
CA TYR A 116 4.11 13.88 -7.95
C TYR A 116 3.05 14.50 -8.84
N LEU A 117 3.05 15.82 -8.92
CA LEU A 117 2.20 16.54 -9.87
C LEU A 117 2.75 16.36 -11.29
N GLY A 118 1.85 16.28 -12.28
CA GLY A 118 2.22 16.14 -13.69
C GLY A 118 3.29 17.13 -14.15
N GLY A 119 4.28 16.61 -14.87
CA GLY A 119 5.45 17.38 -15.34
C GLY A 119 6.50 17.70 -14.27
N ARG A 120 6.38 17.17 -13.04
CA ARG A 120 7.40 17.30 -12.00
C ARG A 120 8.13 15.98 -11.75
N ASP A 121 9.44 16.08 -11.59
CA ASP A 121 10.31 14.93 -11.32
C ASP A 121 10.49 14.63 -9.82
N ARG A 122 9.85 15.41 -8.94
CA ARG A 122 10.01 15.37 -7.49
C ARG A 122 8.66 15.49 -6.78
N PRO A 123 8.49 14.88 -5.59
CA PRO A 123 7.22 14.95 -4.88
C PRO A 123 6.98 16.35 -4.37
N CYS A 124 5.75 16.85 -4.50
CA CYS A 124 5.33 18.15 -3.97
C CYS A 124 4.44 18.04 -2.74
N LEU A 125 3.89 16.85 -2.48
CA LEU A 125 3.11 16.53 -1.30
C LEU A 125 3.53 15.15 -0.78
N THR A 126 3.69 15.03 0.53
CA THR A 126 3.93 13.75 1.22
C THR A 126 2.95 13.58 2.38
N LEU A 127 2.33 12.41 2.49
CA LEU A 127 1.62 11.99 3.70
C LEU A 127 2.55 11.12 4.57
N ILE A 128 2.59 11.43 5.86
CA ILE A 128 3.35 10.66 6.86
C ILE A 128 2.43 10.41 8.05
N GLY A 129 2.27 9.15 8.46
CA GLY A 129 1.50 8.87 9.67
C GLY A 129 1.32 7.39 10.00
N SER A 130 0.29 7.11 10.77
CA SER A 130 0.00 5.79 11.33
C SER A 130 -0.84 4.82 10.48
N PRO A 131 -1.71 5.24 9.52
CA PRO A 131 -2.65 4.31 8.91
C PRO A 131 -1.97 3.34 7.96
N ASN A 132 -2.34 2.07 8.07
CA ASN A 132 -1.94 1.02 7.12
C ASN A 132 -2.88 0.93 5.92
N PHE A 133 -3.87 1.84 5.84
CA PHE A 133 -4.89 1.93 4.79
C PHE A 133 -5.81 0.70 4.68
N GLY A 134 -5.82 -0.16 5.70
CA GLY A 134 -6.69 -1.32 5.81
C GLY A 134 -7.97 -1.06 6.60
N HIS A 135 -8.83 -2.08 6.69
CA HIS A 135 -10.15 -1.96 7.31
C HIS A 135 -10.07 -1.45 8.76
N ARG A 136 -9.05 -1.90 9.50
CA ARG A 136 -8.85 -1.49 10.89
C ARG A 136 -8.53 0.00 11.02
N SER A 137 -7.55 0.50 10.25
CA SER A 137 -7.22 1.93 10.15
C SER A 137 -8.42 2.78 9.73
N VAL A 138 -9.21 2.29 8.78
CA VAL A 138 -10.33 3.06 8.22
C VAL A 138 -11.57 3.01 9.10
N HIS A 139 -11.84 1.97 9.90
CA HIS A 139 -13.13 1.85 10.58
C HIS A 139 -13.06 1.64 12.09
N ARG A 140 -11.90 1.34 12.65
CA ARG A 140 -11.77 0.92 14.05
C ARG A 140 -10.75 1.75 14.84
N ASP A 141 -9.61 2.04 14.24
CA ASP A 141 -8.55 2.79 14.90
C ASP A 141 -8.75 4.31 14.73
N LEU A 142 -8.20 5.08 15.67
CA LEU A 142 -8.01 6.51 15.50
C LEU A 142 -6.61 6.71 14.91
N GLU A 143 -6.56 7.23 13.69
CA GLU A 143 -5.32 7.41 12.94
C GLU A 143 -4.92 8.89 12.90
N ALA A 144 -3.63 9.14 12.73
CA ALA A 144 -3.08 10.48 12.56
C ALA A 144 -2.09 10.49 11.39
N GLN A 145 -2.26 11.46 10.50
CA GLN A 145 -1.35 11.75 9.40
C GLN A 145 -1.04 13.25 9.33
N ILE A 146 0.17 13.55 8.87
CA ILE A 146 0.63 14.88 8.51
C ILE A 146 0.71 14.92 6.98
N ALA A 147 0.01 15.89 6.38
CA ALA A 147 0.19 16.25 4.98
C ALA A 147 1.22 17.37 4.87
N MET A 148 2.37 17.08 4.28
CA MET A 148 3.44 18.02 4.04
C MET A 148 3.42 18.46 2.58
N VAL A 149 3.17 19.75 2.33
CA VAL A 149 3.21 20.34 0.99
C VAL A 149 4.38 21.31 0.93
N THR A 150 5.22 21.18 -0.09
CA THR A 150 6.43 22.00 -0.19
C THR A 150 6.79 22.37 -1.63
N GLN A 151 7.31 23.59 -1.78
CA GLN A 151 7.99 24.07 -2.98
C GLN A 151 9.50 24.24 -2.75
N ASN A 152 10.00 23.99 -1.53
CA ASN A 152 11.42 24.04 -1.23
C ASN A 152 12.14 22.88 -1.94
N GLN A 153 13.05 23.22 -2.86
CA GLN A 153 13.70 22.26 -3.74
C GLN A 153 14.56 21.24 -2.98
N GLU A 154 15.27 21.67 -1.93
CA GLU A 154 16.11 20.80 -1.10
C GLU A 154 15.26 19.78 -0.34
N LEU A 155 14.13 20.20 0.24
CA LEU A 155 13.21 19.28 0.92
C LEU A 155 12.58 18.29 -0.07
N GLN A 156 12.22 18.74 -1.28
CA GLN A 156 11.70 17.85 -2.33
C GLN A 156 12.75 16.80 -2.76
N GLU A 157 14.03 17.18 -2.84
CA GLU A 157 15.14 16.25 -3.09
C GLU A 157 15.28 15.22 -1.98
N GLN A 158 15.25 15.64 -0.71
CA GLN A 158 15.36 14.72 0.42
C GLN A 158 14.19 13.72 0.47
N LEU A 159 12.96 14.18 0.19
CA LEU A 159 11.76 13.33 0.09
C LEU A 159 11.86 12.35 -1.09
N GLN A 160 12.35 12.81 -2.24
CA GLN A 160 12.65 11.96 -3.40
C GLN A 160 13.64 10.86 -3.03
N GLU A 161 14.74 11.21 -2.37
CA GLU A 161 15.78 10.27 -1.98
C GLU A 161 15.29 9.24 -0.95
N GLU A 162 14.42 9.65 -0.02
CA GLU A 162 13.74 8.72 0.90
C GLU A 162 12.91 7.68 0.14
N GLN A 163 12.02 8.14 -0.75
CA GLN A 163 11.20 7.27 -1.59
C GLN A 163 12.07 6.30 -2.40
N GLN A 164 13.10 6.81 -3.09
CA GLN A 164 14.01 5.99 -3.88
C GLN A 164 14.81 4.99 -3.04
N ARG A 165 15.19 5.33 -1.79
CA ARG A 165 15.88 4.40 -0.88
C ARG A 165 15.02 3.19 -0.55
N LEU A 166 13.70 3.38 -0.39
CA LEU A 166 12.77 2.28 -0.15
C LEU A 166 12.64 1.41 -1.41
N TYR A 167 12.40 2.02 -2.57
CA TYR A 167 12.17 1.30 -3.82
C TYR A 167 13.42 0.58 -4.36
N ARG A 168 14.64 1.10 -4.08
CA ARG A 168 15.91 0.41 -4.40
C ARG A 168 16.05 -0.97 -3.76
N ARG A 169 15.31 -1.24 -2.69
CA ARG A 169 15.27 -2.53 -1.99
C ARG A 169 13.98 -3.29 -2.28
N SER A 170 13.26 -2.94 -3.34
CA SER A 170 12.01 -3.57 -3.70
C SER A 170 12.09 -4.32 -5.02
N THR A 171 11.22 -5.31 -5.20
CA THR A 171 10.99 -5.96 -6.49
C THR A 171 9.57 -5.69 -6.95
N GLU A 172 9.38 -5.52 -8.25
CA GLU A 172 8.04 -5.37 -8.82
C GLU A 172 7.32 -6.72 -8.86
N VAL A 173 6.05 -6.73 -8.43
CA VAL A 173 5.21 -7.91 -8.42
C VAL A 173 4.69 -8.17 -9.82
N SER A 174 4.81 -9.42 -10.25
CA SER A 174 4.29 -9.92 -11.52
C SER A 174 3.46 -11.19 -11.31
N SER A 175 2.83 -11.69 -12.38
CA SER A 175 2.22 -13.03 -12.38
C SER A 175 3.21 -14.10 -11.89
N ALA A 176 4.49 -14.02 -12.27
CA ALA A 176 5.51 -14.97 -11.85
C ALA A 176 5.82 -14.91 -10.35
N THR A 177 5.65 -13.75 -9.71
CA THR A 177 5.80 -13.60 -8.25
C THR A 177 4.86 -14.57 -7.53
N PHE A 178 3.57 -14.62 -7.92
CA PHE A 178 2.56 -15.43 -7.24
C PHE A 178 2.67 -16.95 -7.46
N GLU A 179 3.54 -17.39 -8.37
CA GLU A 179 3.81 -18.80 -8.65
C GLU A 179 5.01 -19.34 -7.84
N GLN A 180 5.69 -18.47 -7.06
CA GLN A 180 6.78 -18.89 -6.18
C GLN A 180 6.27 -19.80 -5.05
N PRO A 181 7.08 -20.77 -4.56
CA PRO A 181 6.64 -21.74 -3.56
C PRO A 181 6.16 -21.10 -2.24
N ASP A 182 6.81 -20.03 -1.81
CA ASP A 182 6.50 -19.26 -0.61
C ASP A 182 5.29 -18.33 -0.78
N ARG A 183 4.68 -18.27 -1.97
CA ARG A 183 3.45 -17.54 -2.28
C ARG A 183 2.21 -18.46 -2.36
N HIS A 184 2.39 -19.76 -2.13
CA HIS A 184 1.27 -20.70 -2.13
C HIS A 184 0.35 -20.52 -0.91
N VAL A 185 -0.89 -20.06 -1.16
CA VAL A 185 -1.89 -19.83 -0.11
C VAL A 185 -2.77 -21.07 0.06
N GLN A 186 -2.74 -21.66 1.26
CA GLN A 186 -3.57 -22.81 1.63
C GLN A 186 -5.08 -22.46 1.56
N LEU A 187 -5.93 -23.43 1.17
CA LEU A 187 -7.36 -23.17 0.92
C LEU A 187 -8.09 -22.62 2.15
N TRP A 188 -7.80 -23.15 3.33
CA TRP A 188 -8.42 -22.66 4.57
C TRP A 188 -8.04 -21.21 4.88
N VAL A 189 -6.83 -20.77 4.50
CA VAL A 189 -6.40 -19.37 4.65
C VAL A 189 -7.29 -18.46 3.78
N LYS A 190 -7.61 -18.89 2.56
CA LYS A 190 -8.53 -18.14 1.68
C LYS A 190 -9.92 -17.98 2.31
N LEU A 191 -10.41 -19.01 3.00
CA LEU A 191 -11.70 -18.98 3.70
C LEU A 191 -11.70 -18.02 4.90
N VAL A 192 -10.60 -17.94 5.65
CA VAL A 192 -10.49 -17.01 6.80
C VAL A 192 -10.00 -15.62 6.42
N THR A 193 -9.54 -15.41 5.18
CA THR A 193 -9.04 -14.11 4.70
C THR A 193 -10.03 -12.96 4.91
N PRO A 194 -11.35 -13.10 4.67
CA PRO A 194 -12.31 -12.03 4.96
C PRO A 194 -12.33 -11.60 6.43
N PHE A 195 -12.15 -12.55 7.36
CA PHE A 195 -12.06 -12.24 8.78
C PHE A 195 -10.75 -11.52 9.11
N ILE A 196 -9.62 -12.04 8.60
CA ILE A 196 -8.30 -11.43 8.80
C ILE A 196 -8.29 -10.00 8.27
N LYS A 197 -8.77 -9.78 7.04
CA LYS A 197 -8.85 -8.47 6.38
C LYS A 197 -9.59 -7.41 7.21
N ASN A 198 -10.63 -7.82 7.93
CA ASN A 198 -11.47 -6.90 8.69
C ASN A 198 -10.98 -6.68 10.13
N PHE A 199 -10.12 -7.57 10.64
CA PHE A 199 -9.62 -7.54 12.01
C PHE A 199 -8.21 -6.99 12.12
N PHE A 200 -7.34 -7.32 11.16
CA PHE A 200 -5.95 -6.87 11.04
C PHE A 200 -5.83 -5.87 9.89
#